data_AF-A0A1C4T2X9-F1
#
_entry.id   AF-A0A1C4T2X9-F1
#
_cell.length_a   1.000
_cell.length_b   1.000
_cell.length_c   1.000
_cell.angle_alpha   90.00
_cell.angle_beta   90.00
_cell.angle_gamma   90.00
#
_symmetry.space_group_name_H-M   'P 1'
#
loop_
_entity.id
_entity.type
_entity.pdbx_description
1 polymer ?
#
loop_
_entity_poly.entity_id
_entity_poly.type
_entity_poly.pdbx_seq_one_letter_code
_entity_poly.pdbx_strand_id
1 'polypeptide(L)'
;MDTLVSLGTLAAFGWSVWALFLGDAGMPGMRHGFDLTVSRADATSTIYLEVAAGVITFILLGRYLEARAKRKSGAALRALMHLGAKDVAVLRGGREMRVPASTLVVGDRFVVRPGEKIATDG
;
A
#
# COMPACT_ATOMS: atom_id res chain seq x y z
N MET A 1 -8.73 0.83 -12.21
CA MET A 1 -9.12 -0.14 -11.17
C MET A 1 -10.29 0.40 -10.37
N ASP A 2 -10.13 1.59 -9.79
CA ASP A 2 -11.13 2.15 -8.87
C ASP A 2 -12.47 2.50 -9.53
N THR A 3 -12.51 2.84 -10.82
CA THR A 3 -13.76 3.22 -11.52
C THR A 3 -14.74 2.05 -11.66
N LEU A 4 -14.27 0.88 -12.10
CA LEU A 4 -15.11 -0.32 -12.26
C LEU A 4 -15.60 -0.81 -10.90
N VAL A 5 -14.71 -0.86 -9.92
CA VAL A 5 -15.04 -1.23 -8.53
C VAL A 5 -16.09 -0.28 -7.97
N SER A 6 -15.87 1.04 -8.07
CA SER A 6 -16.80 2.03 -7.54
C SER A 6 -18.18 1.90 -8.20
N LEU A 7 -18.22 1.73 -9.52
CA LEU A 7 -19.47 1.57 -10.25
C LEU A 7 -20.21 0.30 -9.81
N GLY A 8 -19.51 -0.84 -9.73
CA GLY A 8 -20.11 -2.12 -9.33
C GLY A 8 -20.61 -2.12 -7.89
N THR A 9 -19.81 -1.59 -6.96
CA THR A 9 -20.20 -1.50 -5.54
C THR A 9 -21.35 -0.52 -5.34
N LEU A 10 -21.36 0.62 -6.02
CA LEU A 10 -22.47 1.58 -5.97
C LEU A 10 -23.75 1.00 -6.59
N ALA A 11 -23.64 0.28 -7.71
CA ALA A 11 -24.79 -0.38 -8.32
C ALA A 11 -25.37 -1.46 -7.40
N ALA A 12 -24.52 -2.33 -6.83
CA ALA A 12 -24.93 -3.37 -5.90
C ALA A 12 -25.58 -2.78 -4.63
N PHE A 13 -24.95 -1.77 -4.03
CA PHE A 13 -25.47 -1.11 -2.84
C PHE A 13 -26.77 -0.35 -3.13
N GLY A 14 -26.81 0.45 -4.20
CA GLY A 14 -27.98 1.22 -4.60
C GLY A 14 -29.18 0.33 -4.92
N TRP A 15 -28.98 -0.76 -5.66
CA TRP A 15 -30.03 -1.75 -5.91
C TRP A 15 -30.53 -2.37 -4.59
N SER A 16 -29.61 -2.78 -3.72
CA SER A 16 -29.97 -3.42 -2.45
C SER A 16 -30.79 -2.49 -1.55
N VAL A 17 -30.42 -1.20 -1.48
CA VAL A 17 -31.16 -0.18 -0.72
C VAL A 17 -32.54 0.01 -1.33
N TRP A 18 -32.64 0.11 -2.65
CA TRP A 18 -33.93 0.24 -3.32
C TRP A 18 -34.83 -0.99 -3.07
N ALA A 19 -34.31 -2.21 -3.24
CA ALA A 19 -35.05 -3.45 -3.01
C ALA A 19 -35.50 -3.59 -1.55
N LEU A 20 -34.68 -3.12 -0.60
CA LEU A 20 -34.98 -3.20 0.84
C LEU A 20 -36.11 -2.24 1.27
N PHE A 21 -36.15 -1.02 0.74
CA PHE A 21 -37.11 0.01 1.19
C PHE A 21 -38.33 0.17 0.29
N LEU A 22 -38.17 -0.07 -1.02
CA LEU A 22 -39.19 0.17 -2.05
C LEU A 22 -39.58 -1.11 -2.81
N GLY A 23 -38.85 -2.21 -2.60
CA GLY A 23 -39.18 -3.53 -3.12
C GLY A 23 -39.76 -4.46 -2.07
N ASP A 24 -39.87 -5.73 -2.42
CA ASP A 24 -40.45 -6.77 -1.56
C ASP A 24 -39.45 -7.31 -0.53
N ALA A 25 -38.15 -7.00 -0.67
CA ALA A 25 -37.08 -7.54 0.17
C ALA A 25 -37.16 -7.12 1.65
N GLY A 26 -37.78 -5.97 1.94
CA GLY A 26 -37.95 -5.45 3.31
C GLY A 26 -39.24 -5.85 4.01
N MET A 27 -40.12 -6.63 3.37
CA MET A 27 -41.42 -6.96 3.98
C MET A 27 -41.27 -7.86 5.22
N PRO A 28 -41.94 -7.54 6.35
CA PRO A 28 -41.91 -8.36 7.55
C PRO A 28 -42.45 -9.78 7.27
N GLY A 29 -41.68 -10.80 7.63
CA GLY A 29 -42.03 -12.21 7.37
C GLY A 29 -41.28 -12.84 6.20
N MET A 30 -40.51 -12.06 5.43
CA MET A 30 -39.56 -12.56 4.44
C MET A 30 -38.50 -13.44 5.12
N ARG A 31 -38.40 -14.70 4.70
CA ARG A 31 -37.36 -15.65 5.13
C ARG A 31 -36.58 -16.06 3.90
N HIS A 32 -35.30 -15.70 3.84
CA HIS A 32 -34.43 -16.24 2.81
C HIS A 32 -34.02 -17.64 3.24
N GLY A 33 -34.65 -18.66 2.64
CA GLY A 33 -34.22 -20.04 2.80
C GLY A 33 -32.84 -20.22 2.16
N PHE A 34 -31.92 -20.94 2.84
CA PHE A 34 -30.66 -21.34 2.22
C PHE A 34 -30.97 -22.48 1.24
N ASP A 35 -31.07 -22.16 -0.03
CA ASP A 35 -31.30 -23.13 -1.09
C ASP A 35 -30.03 -23.28 -1.93
N LEU A 36 -29.62 -24.53 -2.18
CA LEU A 36 -28.49 -24.86 -3.05
C LEU A 36 -28.89 -24.80 -4.54
N THR A 37 -30.18 -24.65 -4.83
CA THR A 37 -30.73 -24.58 -6.18
C THR A 37 -31.25 -23.19 -6.52
N VAL A 38 -30.94 -22.72 -7.73
CA VAL A 38 -31.38 -21.40 -8.21
C VAL A 38 -32.87 -21.46 -8.55
N SER A 39 -33.71 -21.10 -7.58
CA SER A 39 -35.11 -20.76 -7.81
C SER A 39 -35.21 -19.43 -8.58
N ARG A 40 -36.26 -19.27 -9.39
CA ARG A 40 -36.58 -18.02 -10.08
C ARG A 40 -37.05 -17.00 -9.04
N ALA A 41 -36.11 -16.41 -8.31
CA ALA A 41 -36.39 -15.39 -7.32
C ALA A 41 -36.88 -14.11 -8.01
N ASP A 42 -37.95 -13.51 -7.47
CA ASP A 42 -38.44 -12.22 -7.92
C ASP A 42 -37.32 -11.18 -7.77
N ALA A 43 -36.96 -10.52 -8.87
CA ALA A 43 -35.82 -9.59 -8.90
C ALA A 43 -35.93 -8.46 -7.87
N THR A 44 -37.16 -8.12 -7.45
CA THR A 44 -37.46 -7.14 -6.40
C THR A 44 -37.11 -7.60 -4.98
N SER A 45 -36.78 -8.88 -4.79
CA SER A 45 -36.42 -9.47 -3.49
C SER A 45 -34.93 -9.72 -3.29
N THR A 46 -34.11 -9.60 -4.35
CA THR A 46 -32.67 -9.92 -4.30
C THR A 46 -31.85 -8.72 -3.84
N ILE A 47 -31.12 -8.90 -2.74
CA ILE A 47 -30.16 -7.93 -2.20
C ILE A 47 -28.72 -8.41 -2.42
N TYR A 48 -27.79 -7.47 -2.51
CA TYR A 48 -26.37 -7.69 -2.82
C TYR A 48 -25.45 -6.94 -1.83
N LEU A 49 -25.91 -6.73 -0.59
CA LEU A 49 -25.14 -6.02 0.44
C LEU A 49 -23.85 -6.77 0.78
N GLU A 50 -23.88 -8.09 0.77
CA GLU A 50 -22.74 -8.97 0.96
C GLU A 50 -21.69 -8.83 -0.15
N VAL A 51 -22.14 -8.61 -1.40
CA VAL A 51 -21.24 -8.37 -2.53
C VAL A 51 -20.55 -7.01 -2.36
N ALA A 52 -21.31 -5.97 -2.04
CA ALA A 52 -20.75 -4.63 -1.81
C ALA A 52 -19.73 -4.65 -0.65
N ALA A 53 -20.09 -5.25 0.48
CA ALA A 53 -19.22 -5.36 1.64
C ALA A 53 -17.96 -6.21 1.37
N GLY A 54 -18.13 -7.35 0.69
CA GLY A 54 -17.03 -8.24 0.34
C GLY A 54 -16.02 -7.58 -0.59
N VAL A 55 -16.49 -6.95 -1.67
CA VAL A 55 -15.63 -6.26 -2.65
C VAL A 55 -14.82 -5.14 -1.98
N ILE A 56 -15.47 -4.27 -1.19
CA ILE A 56 -14.77 -3.20 -0.46
C ILE A 56 -13.72 -3.79 0.47
N THR A 57 -14.08 -4.80 1.25
CA THR A 57 -13.20 -5.41 2.26
C THR A 57 -11.94 -5.99 1.61
N PHE A 58 -12.09 -6.80 0.56
CA PHE A 58 -10.94 -7.43 -0.09
C PHE A 58 -10.01 -6.42 -0.78
N ILE A 59 -10.57 -5.35 -1.36
CA ILE A 59 -9.76 -4.29 -1.99
C ILE A 59 -8.97 -3.52 -0.95
N LEU A 60 -9.62 -3.10 0.14
CA LEU A 60 -8.94 -2.41 1.23
C LEU A 60 -7.88 -3.30 1.88
N LEU A 61 -8.19 -4.58 2.09
CA LEU A 61 -7.24 -5.56 2.60
C LEU A 61 -6.03 -5.69 1.68
N GLY A 62 -6.23 -5.83 0.38
CA GLY A 62 -5.16 -5.89 -0.61
C GLY A 62 -4.26 -4.65 -0.57
N ARG A 63 -4.86 -3.45 -0.59
CA ARG A 63 -4.12 -2.18 -0.49
C ARG A 63 -3.36 -2.05 0.83
N TYR A 64 -3.93 -2.52 1.93
CA TYR A 64 -3.27 -2.52 3.23
C TYR A 64 -2.05 -3.44 3.25
N LEU A 65 -2.19 -4.67 2.76
CA LEU A 65 -1.09 -5.63 2.67
C LEU A 65 0.03 -5.11 1.77
N GLU A 66 -0.32 -4.51 0.64
CA GLU A 66 0.64 -3.89 -0.29
C GLU A 66 1.40 -2.73 0.38
N ALA A 67 0.69 -1.81 1.03
CA ALA A 67 1.30 -0.68 1.74
C ALA A 67 2.21 -1.14 2.88
N ARG A 68 1.80 -2.16 3.63
CA ARG A 68 2.59 -2.77 4.70
C ARG A 68 3.89 -3.38 4.15
N ALA A 69 3.82 -4.12 3.06
CA ALA A 69 4.99 -4.71 2.41
C ALA A 69 5.95 -3.63 1.90
N LYS A 70 5.44 -2.63 1.16
CA LYS A 70 6.24 -1.50 0.65
C LYS A 70 6.94 -0.73 1.77
N ARG A 71 6.26 -0.48 2.89
CA ARG A 71 6.87 0.18 4.06
C ARG A 71 8.06 -0.61 4.62
N LYS A 72 7.92 -1.93 4.76
CA LYS A 72 8.98 -2.80 5.28
C LYS A 72 10.20 -2.79 4.36
N SER A 73 10.00 -2.96 3.06
CA SER A 73 11.09 -2.93 2.07
C SER A 73 11.76 -1.56 2.00
N GLY A 74 10.98 -0.47 2.02
CA GLY A 74 11.52 0.88 2.01
C GLY A 74 12.34 1.22 3.27
N ALA A 75 11.99 0.66 4.43
CA ALA A 75 12.77 0.85 5.66
C ALA A 75 14.15 0.19 5.56
N ALA A 76 14.23 -1.03 4.99
CA ALA A 76 15.51 -1.71 4.78
C ALA A 76 16.43 -0.92 3.82
N LEU A 77 15.90 -0.45 2.69
CA LEU A 77 16.67 0.37 1.74
C LEU A 77 17.15 1.68 2.39
N ARG A 78 16.29 2.35 3.17
CA ARG A 78 16.69 3.56 3.93
C ARG A 78 17.79 3.26 4.96
N ALA A 79 17.71 2.14 5.65
CA ALA A 79 18.74 1.73 6.59
C ALA A 79 20.10 1.52 5.90
N LEU A 80 20.09 0.87 4.72
CA LEU A 80 21.29 0.73 3.90
C LEU A 80 21.87 2.09 3.46
N MET A 81 21.02 3.03 3.02
CA MET A 81 21.49 4.38 2.65
C MET A 81 22.09 5.15 3.84
N HIS A 82 21.62 4.91 5.07
CA HIS A 82 22.19 5.53 6.26
C HIS A 82 23.52 4.89 6.73
N LEU A 83 23.90 3.73 6.19
CA LEU A 83 25.18 3.12 6.51
C LEU A 83 26.36 3.85 5.86
N GLY A 84 26.19 4.52 4.72
CA GLY A 84 27.26 5.28 4.04
C GLY A 84 27.77 6.47 4.85
N ALA A 85 29.01 6.90 4.58
CA ALA A 85 29.55 8.16 5.11
C ALA A 85 28.94 9.34 4.35
N LYS A 86 28.52 10.40 5.08
CA LYS A 86 27.98 11.63 4.47
C LYS A 86 29.06 12.65 4.19
N ASP A 87 30.04 12.72 5.09
CA ASP A 87 31.16 13.66 5.05
C ASP A 87 32.46 12.88 5.19
N VAL A 88 33.52 13.43 4.60
CA VAL A 88 34.84 12.80 4.57
C VAL A 88 35.92 13.89 4.69
N ALA A 89 37.03 13.58 5.37
CA ALA A 89 38.17 14.49 5.52
C ALA A 89 39.20 14.22 4.41
N VAL A 90 39.20 15.05 3.36
CA VAL A 90 40.15 14.95 2.25
C VAL A 90 41.44 15.69 2.59
N LEU A 91 42.57 15.10 2.23
CA LEU A 91 43.89 15.70 2.37
C LEU A 91 44.25 16.47 1.10
N ARG A 92 44.17 17.81 1.14
CA ARG A 92 44.59 18.69 0.03
C ARG A 92 45.65 19.67 0.51
N GLY A 93 46.80 19.69 -0.18
CA GLY A 93 47.92 20.58 0.18
C GLY A 93 48.43 20.42 1.62
N GLY A 94 48.40 19.18 2.15
CA GLY A 94 48.84 18.86 3.51
C GLY A 94 47.87 19.25 4.63
N ARG A 95 46.66 19.74 4.30
CA ARG A 95 45.61 20.05 5.29
C ARG A 95 44.39 19.15 5.09
N GLU A 96 43.79 18.73 6.21
CA GLU A 96 42.51 18.02 6.22
C GLU A 96 41.37 19.04 6.02
N MET A 97 40.52 18.79 5.03
CA MET A 97 39.30 19.57 4.78
C MET A 97 38.10 18.63 4.71
N ARG A 98 37.06 18.94 5.49
CA ARG A 98 35.84 18.14 5.50
C ARG A 98 34.94 18.56 4.33
N VAL A 99 34.59 17.59 3.49
CA VAL A 99 33.74 17.78 2.31
C VAL A 99 32.65 16.71 2.27
N PRO A 100 31.52 16.95 1.59
CA PRO A 100 30.53 15.91 1.36
C PRO A 100 31.15 14.73 0.60
N ALA A 101 30.86 13.49 1.02
CA ALA A 101 31.39 12.29 0.39
C ALA A 101 30.99 12.20 -1.10
N SER A 102 29.87 12.80 -1.48
CA SER A 102 29.40 12.91 -2.87
C SER A 102 30.26 13.79 -3.78
N THR A 103 31.21 14.55 -3.23
CA THR A 103 32.11 15.44 -3.97
C THR A 103 33.52 14.87 -4.14
N LEU A 104 33.76 13.65 -3.65
CA LEU A 104 35.02 12.92 -3.86
C LEU A 104 35.24 12.63 -5.35
N VAL A 105 36.48 12.78 -5.80
CA VAL A 105 36.90 12.43 -7.15
C VAL A 105 37.94 11.31 -7.08
N VAL A 106 37.98 10.45 -8.11
CA VAL A 106 38.99 9.39 -8.22
C VAL A 106 40.39 9.99 -8.10
N GLY A 107 41.20 9.44 -7.19
CA GLY A 107 42.54 9.92 -6.88
C GLY A 107 42.63 10.89 -5.69
N ASP A 108 41.49 11.37 -5.14
CA ASP A 108 41.49 12.09 -3.87
C ASP A 108 42.01 11.18 -2.74
N ARG A 109 42.88 11.73 -1.90
CA ARG A 109 43.34 11.06 -0.67
C ARG A 109 42.52 11.57 0.50
N PHE A 110 41.92 10.69 1.27
CA PHE A 110 41.18 11.05 2.46
C PHE A 110 41.64 10.24 3.66
N VAL A 111 41.42 10.80 4.85
CA VAL A 111 41.81 10.21 6.13
C VAL A 111 40.57 9.61 6.77
N VAL A 112 40.72 8.38 7.30
CA VAL A 112 39.69 7.69 8.08
C VAL A 112 40.26 7.42 9.47
N ARG A 113 39.62 7.96 10.51
CA ARG A 113 40.02 7.73 11.90
C ARG A 113 39.42 6.41 12.42
N PRO A 114 40.01 5.78 13.44
CA PRO A 114 39.41 4.60 14.06
C PRO A 114 37.96 4.87 14.50
N GLY A 115 37.02 4.04 14.04
CA GLY A 115 35.59 4.19 14.31
C GLY A 115 34.82 5.07 13.32
N GLU A 116 35.50 5.74 12.39
CA GLU A 116 34.84 6.44 11.28
C GLU A 116 34.44 5.47 10.15
N LYS A 117 33.40 5.84 9.41
CA LYS A 117 32.94 5.07 8.25
C LYS A 117 33.82 5.35 7.05
N ILE A 118 34.19 4.30 6.31
CA ILE A 118 34.90 4.42 5.03
C ILE A 118 33.92 5.00 4.00
N ALA A 119 34.32 6.08 3.33
CA ALA A 119 33.43 6.85 2.45
C ALA A 119 33.20 6.20 1.09
N THR A 120 34.21 5.54 0.54
CA THR A 120 34.17 4.88 -0.77
C THR A 120 35.21 3.77 -0.84
N ASP A 121 35.07 2.88 -1.82
CA ASP A 121 36.12 1.97 -2.25
C ASP A 121 37.29 2.78 -2.85
N GLY A 122 38.52 2.30 -2.67
CA GLY A 122 39.76 2.97 -3.06
C GLY A 122 40.63 2.15 -3.99
#